data_AF-A0AAJ2TAC3-F1
#
_entry.id   AF-A0AAJ2TAC3-F1
#
_cell.length_a   1.000
_cell.length_b   1.000
_cell.length_c   1.000
_cell.angle_alpha   90.00
_cell.angle_beta   90.00
_cell.angle_gamma   90.00
#
_symmetry.space_group_name_H-M   'P 1'
#
loop_
_entity.id
_entity.type
_entity.pdbx_description
1 polymer ?
#
loop_
_entity_poly.entity_id
_entity_poly.type
_entity_poly.pdbx_seq_one_letter_code
_entity_poly.pdbx_strand_id
1 'polypeptide(L)' 'MRDQKISVFDIYEYLPHTNCKNCGENNCMAFAEKLLQGKKTLGGCSAIREVIYEKNRSEIQALMDTNRD' A
#
# COMPACT_ATOMS: atom_id res chain seq x y z
N MET A 1 8.38 13.38 -20.15
CA MET A 1 6.91 13.48 -19.97
C MET A 1 6.36 12.09 -20.25
N ARG A 2 5.78 11.30 -19.34
CA ARG A 2 5.46 11.42 -17.91
C ARG A 2 5.92 10.12 -17.27
N ASP A 3 7.01 10.13 -16.51
CA ASP A 3 7.36 9.02 -15.62
C ASP A 3 6.41 9.12 -14.43
N GLN A 4 5.16 8.66 -14.58
CA GLN A 4 4.25 8.57 -13.44
C GLN A 4 4.71 7.39 -12.58
N LYS A 5 5.87 7.56 -11.94
CA LYS A 5 6.45 6.61 -10.99
C LYS A 5 5.64 6.76 -9.72
N ILE A 6 4.83 5.76 -9.41
CA ILE A 6 4.04 5.68 -8.19
C ILE A 6 4.91 6.08 -7.00
N SER A 7 4.41 7.00 -6.20
CA SER A 7 5.04 7.44 -4.98
C SER A 7 4.54 6.61 -3.79
N VAL A 8 5.31 6.65 -2.70
CA VAL A 8 4.87 6.07 -1.42
C VAL A 8 3.57 6.72 -0.94
N PHE A 9 3.37 8.01 -1.25
CA PHE A 9 2.16 8.74 -0.90
C PHE A 9 0.92 8.19 -1.61
N ASP A 10 1.04 7.85 -2.90
CA ASP A 10 -0.09 7.28 -3.66
C ASP A 10 -0.60 5.99 -3.02
N ILE A 11 0.30 5.12 -2.55
CA ILE A 11 -0.08 3.90 -1.81
C ILE A 11 -0.64 4.25 -0.43
N TYR A 12 0.01 5.18 0.27
CA TYR A 12 -0.37 5.58 1.62
C TYR A 12 -1.82 6.07 1.67
N GLU A 13 -2.26 6.91 0.74
CA GLU A 13 -3.63 7.46 0.68
C GLU A 13 -4.73 6.39 0.70
N TYR A 14 -4.47 5.21 0.16
CA TYR A 14 -5.42 4.09 0.16
C TYR A 14 -5.28 3.17 1.38
N LEU A 15 -4.27 3.35 2.24
CA LEU A 15 -4.14 2.56 3.46
C LEU A 15 -5.18 2.99 4.52
N PRO A 16 -5.46 2.14 5.53
CA PRO A 16 -6.43 2.45 6.59
C PRO A 16 -6.03 3.60 7.53
N HIS A 17 -4.80 4.10 7.43
CA HIS A 17 -4.23 5.16 8.30
C HIS A 17 -4.31 4.91 9.81
N THR A 18 -4.58 3.68 10.24
CA THR A 18 -4.75 3.35 11.66
C THR A 18 -3.43 3.34 12.44
N ASN A 19 -2.30 3.26 11.73
CA ASN A 19 -0.96 3.08 12.32
C ASN A 19 -0.92 1.95 13.37
N CYS A 20 -1.71 0.89 13.15
CA CYS A 20 -1.93 -0.17 14.15
C CYS A 20 -0.70 -1.03 14.47
N LYS A 21 0.34 -1.00 13.63
CA LYS A 21 1.58 -1.80 13.75
C LYS A 21 1.39 -3.32 13.72
N ASN A 22 0.17 -3.82 13.50
CA ASN A 22 -0.14 -5.26 13.40
C ASN A 22 0.57 -5.96 12.23
N CYS A 23 1.04 -5.19 11.24
CA CYS A 23 1.85 -5.67 10.13
C CYS A 23 3.35 -5.73 10.44
N GLY A 24 3.78 -5.40 11.66
CA GLY A 24 5.18 -5.35 12.07
C GLY A 24 5.96 -4.11 11.60
N GLU A 25 5.27 -3.10 11.09
CA GLU A 25 5.85 -1.82 10.67
C GLU A 25 5.54 -0.70 11.66
N ASN A 26 6.45 0.29 11.76
CA ASN A 26 6.33 1.38 12.72
C ASN A 26 5.08 2.24 12.52
N ASN A 27 4.63 2.40 11.27
CA ASN A 27 3.44 3.15 10.87
C ASN A 27 2.98 2.72 9.46
N CYS A 28 1.84 3.23 9.00
CA CYS A 28 1.31 2.93 7.67
C CYS A 28 2.22 3.43 6.54
N MET A 29 2.94 4.53 6.72
CA MET A 29 3.89 5.06 5.74
C MET A 29 5.07 4.10 5.51
N ALA A 30 5.63 3.54 6.58
CA ALA A 30 6.70 2.54 6.51
C ALA A 30 6.23 1.25 5.83
N PHE A 31 4.97 0.87 6.04
CA PHE A 31 4.35 -0.24 5.30
C PHE A 31 4.22 0.10 3.80
N ALA A 32 3.74 1.29 3.45
CA ALA A 32 3.61 1.74 2.06
C ALA A 32 4.97 1.75 1.34
N GLU A 33 6.03 2.22 2.00
CA GLU A 33 7.38 2.22 1.45
C GLU A 33 7.89 0.80 1.18
N LYS A 34 7.74 -0.11 2.14
CA LYS A 34 8.15 -1.52 1.95
C LYS A 34 7.29 -2.25 0.93
N LEU A 35 6.02 -1.88 0.79
CA LEU A 35 5.14 -2.40 -0.25
C LEU A 35 5.63 -1.96 -1.64
N LEU A 36 5.94 -0.67 -1.80
CA LEU A 36 6.50 -0.12 -3.06
C LEU A 36 7.85 -0.77 -3.41
N GLN A 37 8.69 -1.04 -2.41
CA GLN A 37 9.98 -1.71 -2.60
C GLN A 37 9.86 -3.23 -2.84
N GLY A 38 8.65 -3.80 -2.82
CA GLY A 38 8.42 -5.25 -2.96
C GLY A 38 8.90 -6.08 -1.76
N LYS A 39 9.25 -5.45 -0.64
CA LYS A 39 9.67 -6.13 0.61
C LYS A 39 8.49 -6.64 1.44
N LYS A 40 7.28 -6.15 1.16
CA LYS A 40 6.00 -6.57 1.75
C LYS A 40 4.99 -6.79 0.63
N THR A 41 3.94 -7.53 0.94
CA THR A 41 2.75 -7.68 0.09
C THR A 41 1.54 -7.06 0.76
N LEU A 42 0.47 -6.78 -0.01
CA LEU A 42 -0.80 -6.27 0.52
C LEU A 42 -1.38 -7.17 1.62
N GLY A 43 -1.18 -8.49 1.49
CA GLY A 43 -1.55 -9.46 2.51
C GLY A 43 -0.84 -9.27 3.86
N GLY A 44 0.23 -8.50 3.93
CA GLY A 44 0.97 -8.21 5.17
C GLY A 44 0.26 -7.25 6.14
N CYS A 45 -0.71 -6.46 5.67
CA CYS A 45 -1.49 -5.57 6.53
C CYS A 45 -2.81 -6.25 6.93
N SER A 46 -3.06 -6.44 8.22
CA SER A 46 -4.31 -7.08 8.68
C SER A 46 -5.52 -6.17 8.48
N ALA A 47 -5.38 -4.87 8.73
CA ALA A 47 -6.47 -3.90 8.59
C ALA A 47 -6.90 -3.77 7.14
N ILE A 48 -5.95 -3.69 6.19
CA ILE A 48 -6.31 -3.62 4.77
C ILE A 48 -7.07 -4.89 4.34
N ARG A 49 -6.92 -6.03 5.05
CA ARG A 49 -7.63 -7.27 4.70
C ARG A 49 -9.13 -7.29 5.03
N GLU A 50 -9.64 -6.29 5.71
CA GLU A 50 -11.07 -6.19 6.02
C GLU A 50 -11.90 -5.80 4.79
N VAL A 51 -13.13 -6.35 4.69
CA VAL A 51 -14.03 -6.15 3.54
C VAL A 51 -14.30 -4.66 3.28
N ILE A 52 -14.34 -3.85 4.33
CA ILE A 52 -14.51 -2.39 4.23
C ILE A 52 -13.40 -1.70 3.41
N TYR A 53 -12.21 -2.30 3.30
CA TYR A 53 -11.07 -1.80 2.53
C TYR A 53 -10.81 -2.62 1.25
N GLU A 54 -11.79 -3.40 0.79
CA GLU A 54 -11.65 -4.18 -0.44
C GLU A 54 -11.36 -3.28 -1.65
N LYS A 55 -12.10 -2.18 -1.81
CA LYS A 55 -11.87 -1.20 -2.88
C LYS A 55 -10.46 -0.61 -2.80
N ASN A 56 -10.04 -0.19 -1.61
CA ASN A 56 -8.72 0.37 -1.38
C ASN A 56 -7.60 -0.61 -1.77
N ARG A 57 -7.75 -1.91 -1.50
CA ARG A 57 -6.78 -2.92 -1.95
C ARG A 57 -6.68 -3.00 -3.45
N SER A 58 -7.82 -2.99 -4.14
CA SER A 58 -7.85 -3.04 -5.61
C SER A 58 -7.16 -1.84 -6.22
N GLU A 59 -7.36 -0.64 -5.67
CA GLU A 59 -6.66 0.57 -6.12
C GLU A 59 -5.15 0.47 -5.90
N ILE A 60 -4.70 0.02 -4.73
CA ILE A 60 -3.26 -0.17 -4.48
C ILE A 60 -2.66 -1.20 -5.44
N GLN A 61 -3.38 -2.28 -5.73
CA GLN A 61 -2.93 -3.29 -6.68
C GLN A 61 -2.82 -2.72 -8.10
N ALA A 62 -3.84 -1.99 -8.56
CA ALA A 62 -3.86 -1.35 -9.87
C ALA A 62 -2.74 -0.31 -10.02
N LEU A 63 -2.50 0.48 -8.96
CA LEU A 63 -1.32 1.34 -8.88
C LEU A 63 -0.08 0.50 -9.11
N MET A 64 0.22 -0.46 -8.22
CA MET A 64 1.46 -1.26 -8.28
C MET A 64 1.70 -1.97 -9.62
N ASP A 65 0.64 -2.39 -10.30
CA ASP A 65 0.73 -3.03 -11.63
C ASP A 65 1.16 -2.04 -12.72
N THR A 66 0.86 -0.75 -12.58
CA THR A 66 1.24 0.33 -13.52
C THR A 66 2.74 0.70 -13.43
N ASN A 67 3.48 0.23 -12.41
CA ASN A 67 4.94 0.49 -12.27
C ASN A 67 5.82 -0.56 -12.97
N ARG A 68 5.22 -1.59 -13.58
CA ARG A 68 5.95 -2.75 -14.09
C ARG A 68 6.32 -2.68 -15.58
N ASP A 69 6.06 -1.55 -16.24
CA ASP A 69 6.39 -1.27 -17.65
C ASP A 69 7.60 -0.34 -17.82
#